data_AF-A0A485AH88-F1
#
_entry.id   AF-A0A485AH88-F1
#
_cell.length_a   1.000
_cell.length_b   1.000
_cell.length_c   1.000
_cell.angle_alpha   90.00
_cell.angle_beta   90.00
_cell.angle_gamma   90.00
#
_symmetry.space_group_name_H-M   'P 1'
#
loop_
_entity.id
_entity.type
_entity.pdbx_description
1 polymer ?
#
loop_
_entity_poly.entity_id
_entity_poly.type
_entity_poly.pdbx_seq_one_letter_code
_entity_poly.pdbx_strand_id
1 'polypeptide(L)'
;MAAIDLSQLPAPDFVETLDFETILAERKATLVSLYPEEQQETVARTLALESEPLVKYLEENAYREVIWRQRVNDAGKGCTLAYSANNDLDVMAGNNNTARQVVTPADDSTIPPTPAVMESDADLRLRAQQAYEGLSVAGPVGAYEYHGRSADGRVADISVVSPSPACVTITVLSREGDGAASDDLLAAVEKALSAEDVAPRWRPCDGAEC
;
A
#
# COMPACT_ATOMS: atom_id res chain seq x y z
N MET A 1 4.64 -16.14 -12.15
CA MET A 1 4.38 -16.65 -10.77
C MET A 1 3.26 -15.79 -10.21
N ALA A 2 2.25 -16.35 -9.56
CA ALA A 2 1.18 -15.52 -9.01
C ALA A 2 1.76 -14.61 -7.91
N ALA A 3 1.45 -13.32 -7.96
CA ALA A 3 1.85 -12.37 -6.92
C ALA A 3 1.32 -12.85 -5.56
N ILE A 4 2.17 -12.78 -4.52
CA ILE A 4 1.75 -13.09 -3.15
C ILE A 4 0.73 -12.03 -2.73
N ASP A 5 -0.43 -12.48 -2.21
CA ASP A 5 -1.42 -11.59 -1.63
C ASP A 5 -0.88 -10.98 -0.33
N LEU A 6 -0.47 -9.72 -0.42
CA LEU A 6 0.12 -8.97 0.69
C LEU A 6 -0.87 -8.74 1.84
N SER A 7 -2.19 -8.82 1.58
CA SER A 7 -3.23 -8.65 2.61
C SER A 7 -3.29 -9.81 3.61
N GLN A 8 -2.75 -10.98 3.24
CA GLN A 8 -2.74 -12.18 4.07
C GLN A 8 -1.47 -12.33 4.91
N LEU A 9 -0.53 -11.38 4.82
CA LEU A 9 0.67 -11.41 5.62
C LEU A 9 0.35 -11.14 7.11
N PRO A 10 1.05 -11.81 8.04
CA PRO A 10 0.93 -11.47 9.46
C PRO A 10 1.47 -10.08 9.74
N ALA A 11 1.00 -9.46 10.83
CA ALA A 11 1.55 -8.19 11.29
C ALA A 11 3.05 -8.35 11.61
N PRO A 12 3.90 -7.36 11.29
CA PRO A 12 5.31 -7.40 11.63
C PRO A 12 5.54 -7.48 13.14
N ASP A 13 6.62 -8.12 13.58
CA ASP A 13 6.95 -8.33 15.00
C ASP A 13 7.15 -7.03 15.80
N PHE A 14 7.47 -5.91 15.15
CA PHE A 14 7.62 -4.61 15.82
C PHE A 14 6.26 -3.97 16.17
N VAL A 15 5.15 -4.47 15.60
CA VAL A 15 3.81 -3.94 15.89
C VAL A 15 3.37 -4.50 17.23
N GLU A 16 3.49 -3.67 18.26
CA GLU A 16 3.12 -4.04 19.63
C GLU A 16 1.59 -3.99 19.81
N THR A 17 1.04 -4.97 20.53
CA THR A 17 -0.34 -4.86 21.04
C THR A 17 -0.30 -4.01 22.31
N LEU A 18 -0.97 -2.86 22.28
CA LEU A 18 -0.93 -1.88 23.36
C LEU A 18 -2.09 -2.09 24.32
N ASP A 19 -1.77 -2.26 25.61
CA ASP A 19 -2.73 -2.34 26.69
C ASP A 19 -2.45 -1.25 27.73
N PHE A 20 -3.43 -0.39 27.96
CA PHE A 20 -3.31 0.75 28.87
C PHE A 20 -3.06 0.31 30.30
N GLU A 21 -3.79 -0.71 30.78
CA GLU A 21 -3.70 -1.17 32.17
C GLU A 21 -2.34 -1.80 32.48
N THR A 22 -1.79 -2.56 31.53
CA THR A 22 -0.42 -3.09 31.61
C THR A 22 0.61 -1.97 31.73
N ILE A 23 0.54 -0.95 30.87
CA ILE A 23 1.46 0.19 30.91
C ILE A 23 1.31 0.98 32.22
N LEU A 24 0.07 1.21 32.69
CA LEU A 24 -0.18 1.90 33.96
C LEU A 24 0.39 1.13 35.14
N ALA A 25 0.22 -0.20 35.17
CA ALA A 25 0.77 -1.06 36.20
C ALA A 25 2.32 -1.02 36.23
N GLU A 26 2.97 -1.08 35.07
CA GLU A 26 4.42 -0.94 34.93
C GLU A 26 4.91 0.42 35.44
N ARG A 27 4.21 1.50 35.10
CA ARG A 27 4.53 2.86 35.55
C ARG A 27 4.37 3.03 37.06
N LYS A 28 3.29 2.48 37.64
CA LYS A 28 3.09 2.45 39.10
C LYS A 28 4.22 1.68 39.79
N ALA A 29 4.57 0.49 39.28
CA ALA A 29 5.67 -0.31 39.83
C ALA A 29 7.02 0.43 39.73
N THR A 30 7.28 1.11 38.62
CA THR A 30 8.48 1.92 38.43
C THR A 30 8.52 3.07 39.44
N LEU A 31 7.41 3.79 39.63
CA LEU A 31 7.35 4.86 40.63
C LEU A 31 7.62 4.33 42.04
N VAL A 32 7.04 3.19 42.43
CA VAL A 32 7.30 2.55 43.73
C VAL A 32 8.79 2.23 43.90
N SER A 33 9.45 1.69 42.86
CA SER A 33 10.87 1.32 42.92
C SER A 33 11.83 2.49 43.17
N LEU A 34 11.40 3.73 42.90
CA LEU A 34 12.20 4.94 43.13
C LEU A 34 12.20 5.39 44.60
N TYR A 35 11.31 4.84 45.44
CA TYR A 35 11.28 5.13 46.88
C TYR A 35 12.19 4.17 47.67
N PRO A 36 12.69 4.59 48.85
CA PRO A 36 13.42 3.71 49.77
C PRO A 36 12.59 2.48 50.13
N GLU A 37 13.22 1.30 50.26
CA GLU A 37 12.54 0.00 50.49
C GLU A 37 11.52 0.04 51.62
N GLU A 38 11.84 0.73 52.73
CA GLU A 38 10.97 0.88 53.89
C GLU A 38 9.63 1.58 53.59
N GLN A 39 9.59 2.41 52.54
CA GLN A 39 8.41 3.20 52.15
C GLN A 39 7.63 2.57 50.99
N GLN A 40 8.20 1.59 50.28
CA GLN A 40 7.63 1.05 49.04
C GLN A 40 6.24 0.45 49.24
N GLU A 41 6.04 -0.33 50.30
CA GLU A 41 4.73 -0.94 50.61
C GLU A 41 3.65 0.13 50.87
N THR A 42 4.02 1.18 51.61
CA THR A 42 3.10 2.28 51.91
C THR A 42 2.73 3.06 50.64
N VAL A 43 3.72 3.36 49.79
CA VAL A 43 3.50 4.05 48.51
C VAL A 43 2.65 3.20 47.56
N ALA A 44 2.94 1.89 47.45
CA ALA A 44 2.17 0.98 46.61
C ALA A 44 0.69 0.94 47.02
N ARG A 45 0.40 0.90 48.33
CA ARG A 45 -0.98 0.96 48.84
C ARG A 45 -1.65 2.30 48.53
N THR A 46 -0.93 3.42 48.62
CA THR A 46 -1.46 4.74 48.27
C THR A 46 -1.79 4.83 46.77
N LEU A 47 -0.94 4.31 45.89
CA LEU A 47 -1.16 4.30 44.43
C LEU A 47 -2.27 3.32 43.96
N ALA A 48 -2.77 2.47 44.85
CA ALA A 48 -3.96 1.65 44.61
C ALA A 48 -5.26 2.47 44.71
N LEU A 49 -5.23 3.64 45.36
CA LEU A 49 -6.38 4.53 45.47
C LEU A 49 -6.48 5.43 44.23
N GLU A 50 -7.56 5.32 43.46
CA GLU A 50 -7.77 6.17 42.26
C GLU A 50 -7.93 7.66 42.58
N SER A 51 -8.32 7.98 43.82
CA SER A 51 -8.45 9.36 44.29
C SER A 51 -7.09 10.04 44.51
N GLU A 52 -6.00 9.28 44.55
CA GLU A 52 -4.66 9.83 44.75
C GLU A 52 -4.24 10.65 43.52
N PRO A 53 -3.92 11.95 43.66
CA PRO A 53 -3.58 12.80 42.51
C PRO A 53 -2.42 12.28 41.67
N LEU A 54 -1.44 11.61 42.29
CA LEU A 54 -0.33 10.99 41.56
C LEU A 54 -0.81 9.90 40.60
N VAL A 55 -1.88 9.17 40.93
CA VAL A 55 -2.46 8.16 40.04
C VAL A 55 -3.03 8.81 38.77
N LYS A 56 -3.65 10.00 38.87
CA LYS A 56 -4.12 10.74 37.70
C LYS A 56 -3.01 11.23 36.79
N TYR A 57 -1.87 11.64 37.36
CA TYR A 57 -0.68 11.94 36.55
C TYR A 57 -0.11 10.70 35.85
N LEU A 58 -0.10 9.54 36.52
CA LEU A 58 0.34 8.29 35.91
C LEU A 58 -0.61 7.81 34.81
N GLU A 59 -1.92 7.95 35.00
CA GLU A 59 -2.94 7.65 33.98
C GLU A 59 -2.76 8.53 32.73
N GLU A 60 -2.58 9.85 32.90
CA GLU A 60 -2.31 10.75 31.77
C GLU A 60 -1.02 10.37 31.04
N ASN A 61 0.04 10.03 31.79
CA ASN A 61 1.31 9.61 31.21
C ASN A 61 1.21 8.29 30.44
N ALA A 62 0.53 7.28 31.01
CA ALA A 62 0.29 5.99 30.37
C ALA A 62 -0.57 6.16 29.11
N TYR A 63 -1.59 7.02 29.14
CA TYR A 63 -2.42 7.32 27.98
C TYR A 63 -1.59 7.96 26.86
N ARG A 64 -0.74 8.93 27.21
CA ARG A 64 0.17 9.57 26.25
C ARG A 64 1.17 8.57 25.68
N GLU A 65 1.65 7.62 26.48
CA GLU A 65 2.53 6.54 26.03
C GLU A 65 1.84 5.60 25.04
N VAL A 66 0.59 5.19 25.29
CA VAL A 66 -0.22 4.40 24.33
C VAL A 66 -0.30 5.12 22.98
N ILE A 67 -0.62 6.42 22.98
CA ILE A 67 -0.69 7.21 21.74
C ILE A 67 0.66 7.25 21.03
N TRP A 68 1.75 7.46 21.78
CA TRP A 68 3.09 7.53 21.18
C TRP A 68 3.53 6.18 20.61
N ARG A 69 3.29 5.08 21.30
CA ARG A 69 3.59 3.74 20.79
C ARG A 69 2.70 3.39 19.59
N GLN A 70 1.43 3.78 19.59
CA GLN A 70 0.55 3.60 18.44
C GLN A 70 1.06 4.38 17.23
N ARG A 71 1.51 5.63 17.43
CA ARG A 71 2.16 6.42 16.37
C ARG A 71 3.40 5.72 15.81
N VAL A 72 4.18 5.04 16.65
CA VAL A 72 5.34 4.24 16.19
C VAL A 72 4.88 3.02 15.39
N ASN A 73 3.86 2.29 15.85
CA ASN A 73 3.26 1.18 15.10
C ASN A 73 2.79 1.62 13.72
N ASP A 74 2.07 2.75 13.64
CA ASP A 74 1.55 3.28 12.39
C ASP A 74 2.68 3.76 11.47
N ALA A 75 3.69 4.43 12.01
CA ALA A 75 4.87 4.84 11.25
C ALA A 75 5.63 3.63 10.67
N GLY A 76 5.83 2.57 11.46
CA GLY A 76 6.47 1.36 10.98
C GLY A 76 5.66 0.65 9.89
N LYS A 77 4.32 0.61 10.03
CA LYS A 77 3.43 0.08 8.99
C LYS A 77 3.53 0.89 7.69
N GLY A 78 3.57 2.23 7.80
CA GLY A 78 3.75 3.15 6.67
C GLY A 78 5.03 2.92 5.86
N CYS A 79 6.07 2.34 6.47
CA CYS A 79 7.32 1.98 5.79
C CYS A 79 7.29 0.62 5.06
N THR A 80 6.14 -0.06 5.01
CA THR A 80 6.02 -1.39 4.38
C THR A 80 4.96 -1.38 3.28
N LEU A 81 5.27 -1.98 2.13
CA LEU A 81 4.34 -2.00 0.99
C LEU A 81 3.00 -2.68 1.34
N ALA A 82 3.02 -3.70 2.20
CA ALA A 82 1.82 -4.45 2.58
C ALA A 82 0.82 -3.63 3.42
N TYR A 83 1.31 -2.76 4.31
CA TYR A 83 0.48 -2.06 5.29
C TYR A 83 0.35 -0.55 5.06
N SER A 84 1.23 0.05 4.26
CA SER A 84 1.17 1.48 3.95
C SER A 84 -0.11 1.83 3.20
N ALA A 85 -0.59 3.05 3.37
CA ALA A 85 -1.81 3.56 2.74
C ALA A 85 -1.64 5.05 2.39
N ASN A 86 -2.47 5.55 1.47
CA ASN A 86 -2.42 6.94 1.00
C ASN A 86 -1.00 7.36 0.59
N ASN A 87 -0.54 8.54 1.01
CA ASN A 87 0.77 9.10 0.65
C ASN A 87 1.96 8.22 1.06
N ASP A 88 1.84 7.44 2.15
CA ASP A 88 2.91 6.53 2.55
C ASP A 88 3.07 5.41 1.51
N LEU A 89 1.96 4.91 0.95
CA LEU A 89 1.98 3.96 -0.15
C LEU A 89 2.56 4.59 -1.43
N ASP A 90 2.24 5.85 -1.72
CA ASP A 90 2.80 6.56 -2.86
C ASP A 90 4.33 6.69 -2.78
N VAL A 91 4.87 7.02 -1.60
CA VAL A 91 6.32 7.07 -1.37
C VAL A 91 6.94 5.68 -1.50
N MET A 92 6.30 4.64 -0.94
CA MET A 92 6.80 3.27 -1.04
C MET A 92 6.76 2.73 -2.47
N ALA A 93 5.71 3.01 -3.24
CA ALA A 93 5.61 2.68 -4.66
C ALA A 93 6.65 3.43 -5.50
N GLY A 94 6.96 4.67 -5.12
CA GLY A 94 8.01 5.49 -5.73
C GLY A 94 9.40 4.85 -5.69
N ASN A 95 9.73 4.07 -4.65
CA ASN A 95 10.99 3.31 -4.59
C ASN A 95 11.14 2.31 -5.75
N ASN A 96 10.02 1.84 -6.29
CA ASN A 96 9.96 0.93 -7.43
C ASN A 96 9.65 1.67 -8.75
N ASN A 97 9.89 2.99 -8.79
CA ASN A 97 9.59 3.86 -9.93
C ASN A 97 8.13 3.75 -10.41
N THR A 98 7.20 3.49 -9.50
CA THR A 98 5.76 3.36 -9.77
C THR A 98 5.02 4.55 -9.17
N ALA A 99 4.39 5.35 -10.00
CA ALA A 99 3.54 6.47 -9.57
C ALA A 99 2.04 6.13 -9.69
N ARG A 100 1.25 6.70 -8.79
CA ARG A 100 -0.22 6.59 -8.83
C ARG A 100 -0.77 7.20 -10.10
N GLN A 101 -1.63 6.44 -10.78
CA GLN A 101 -2.28 6.90 -11.99
C GLN A 101 -3.51 7.77 -11.68
N VAL A 102 -3.77 8.71 -12.59
CA VAL A 102 -5.04 9.43 -12.66
C VAL A 102 -5.98 8.58 -13.51
N VAL A 103 -7.10 8.13 -12.96
CA VAL A 103 -8.13 7.37 -13.69
C VAL A 103 -9.02 8.32 -14.46
N THR A 104 -9.50 9.37 -13.79
CA THR A 104 -10.31 10.43 -14.41
C THR A 104 -9.71 11.78 -14.01
N PRO A 105 -9.30 12.62 -14.99
CA PRO A 105 -8.80 13.96 -14.71
C PRO A 105 -9.81 14.81 -13.95
N ALA A 106 -9.32 15.82 -13.22
CA ALA A 106 -10.19 16.81 -12.60
C ALA A 106 -10.94 17.62 -13.68
N ASP A 107 -12.18 18.00 -13.36
CA ASP A 107 -13.01 18.85 -14.23
C ASP A 107 -13.32 20.19 -13.53
N ASP A 108 -12.54 21.19 -13.89
CA ASP A 108 -12.67 22.58 -13.42
C ASP A 108 -13.82 23.35 -14.06
N SER A 109 -14.51 22.76 -15.05
CA SER A 109 -15.67 23.41 -15.71
C SER A 109 -16.95 23.33 -14.88
N THR A 110 -16.99 22.43 -13.88
CA THR A 110 -18.12 22.23 -12.97
C THR A 110 -18.01 23.13 -11.73
N ILE A 111 -19.14 23.49 -11.11
CA ILE A 111 -19.18 24.29 -9.87
C ILE A 111 -20.01 23.55 -8.81
N PRO A 112 -19.39 23.10 -7.68
CA PRO A 112 -17.95 23.13 -7.40
C PRO A 112 -17.15 22.23 -8.39
N PRO A 113 -15.85 22.50 -8.60
CA PRO A 113 -14.98 21.68 -9.44
C PRO A 113 -15.01 20.20 -9.03
N THR A 114 -15.04 19.31 -10.00
CA THR A 114 -15.02 17.87 -9.76
C THR A 114 -13.57 17.40 -9.62
N PRO A 115 -13.16 16.86 -8.46
CA PRO A 115 -11.77 16.44 -8.25
C PRO A 115 -11.42 15.22 -9.12
N ALA A 116 -10.13 15.07 -9.41
CA ALA A 116 -9.62 13.90 -10.13
C ALA A 116 -9.88 12.61 -9.36
N VAL A 117 -10.25 11.55 -10.07
CA VAL A 117 -10.33 10.20 -9.53
C VAL A 117 -8.97 9.54 -9.71
N MET A 118 -8.34 9.21 -8.59
CA MET A 118 -7.03 8.56 -8.56
C MET A 118 -7.18 7.04 -8.46
N GLU A 119 -6.16 6.33 -8.91
CA GLU A 119 -6.02 4.88 -8.76
C GLU A 119 -6.12 4.47 -7.27
N SER A 120 -6.73 3.30 -7.02
CA SER A 120 -6.92 2.78 -5.66
C SER A 120 -5.60 2.30 -5.03
N ASP A 121 -5.53 2.27 -3.69
CA ASP A 121 -4.37 1.74 -2.99
C ASP A 121 -4.13 0.24 -3.27
N ALA A 122 -5.18 -0.52 -3.56
CA ALA A 122 -5.05 -1.93 -3.91
C ALA A 122 -4.36 -2.10 -5.28
N ASP A 123 -4.78 -1.32 -6.27
CA ASP A 123 -4.22 -1.33 -7.64
C ASP A 123 -2.76 -0.85 -7.64
N LEU A 124 -2.48 0.26 -6.95
CA LEU A 124 -1.13 0.82 -6.85
C LEU A 124 -0.17 -0.17 -6.17
N ARG A 125 -0.62 -0.84 -5.10
CA ARG A 125 0.20 -1.84 -4.40
C ARG A 125 0.52 -3.03 -5.28
N LEU A 126 -0.46 -3.52 -6.05
CA LEU A 126 -0.25 -4.60 -7.02
C LEU A 126 0.78 -4.20 -8.07
N ARG A 127 0.65 -3.01 -8.66
CA ARG A 127 1.62 -2.50 -9.65
C ARG A 127 3.01 -2.31 -9.07
N ALA A 128 3.12 -1.75 -7.86
CA ALA A 128 4.39 -1.59 -7.18
C ALA A 128 5.09 -2.94 -6.91
N GLN A 129 4.34 -4.01 -6.65
CA GLN A 129 4.87 -5.37 -6.54
C GLN A 129 5.31 -5.93 -7.91
N GLN A 130 4.51 -5.70 -8.95
CA GLN A 130 4.80 -6.13 -10.33
C GLN A 130 5.94 -5.35 -11.00
N ALA A 131 6.35 -4.20 -10.46
CA ALA A 131 7.40 -3.36 -11.03
C ALA A 131 8.72 -4.10 -11.28
N TYR A 132 9.06 -5.10 -10.46
CA TYR A 132 10.25 -5.93 -10.68
C TYR A 132 10.15 -6.82 -11.91
N GLU A 133 8.96 -7.29 -12.28
CA GLU A 133 8.72 -8.04 -13.52
C GLU A 133 8.94 -7.14 -14.75
N GLY A 134 8.62 -5.85 -14.62
CA GLY A 134 8.82 -4.82 -15.65
C GLY A 134 10.28 -4.45 -15.93
N LEU A 135 11.23 -4.86 -15.08
CA LEU A 135 12.67 -4.61 -15.30
C LEU A 135 13.26 -5.45 -16.44
N SER A 136 12.57 -6.54 -16.81
CA SER A 136 13.03 -7.43 -17.89
C SER A 136 12.59 -6.90 -19.24
N VAL A 137 13.55 -6.63 -20.11
CA VAL A 137 13.33 -6.22 -21.50
C VAL A 137 13.18 -7.41 -22.47
N ALA A 138 13.30 -8.64 -21.95
CA ALA A 138 13.25 -9.87 -22.75
C ALA A 138 11.81 -10.34 -23.07
N GLY A 139 10.79 -9.55 -22.70
CA GLY A 139 9.38 -9.84 -22.95
C GLY A 139 8.79 -11.02 -22.17
N PRO A 140 9.07 -11.20 -20.85
CA PRO A 140 8.29 -12.15 -20.07
C PRO A 140 6.84 -11.65 -19.92
N VAL A 141 5.91 -12.58 -19.66
CA VAL A 141 4.48 -12.29 -19.47
C VAL A 141 4.26 -11.16 -18.45
N GLY A 142 4.95 -11.23 -17.30
CA GLY A 142 4.83 -10.21 -16.24
C GLY A 142 5.30 -8.81 -16.63
N ALA A 143 6.23 -8.67 -17.58
CA ALA A 143 6.64 -7.37 -18.09
C ALA A 143 5.52 -6.72 -18.92
N TYR A 144 4.88 -7.49 -19.82
CA TYR A 144 3.74 -7.00 -20.59
C TYR A 144 2.56 -6.62 -19.69
N GLU A 145 2.26 -7.42 -18.67
CA GLU A 145 1.22 -7.11 -17.69
C GLU A 145 1.52 -5.81 -16.93
N TYR A 146 2.74 -5.64 -16.40
CA TYR A 146 3.12 -4.43 -15.67
C TYR A 146 3.09 -3.17 -16.55
N HIS A 147 3.73 -3.21 -17.72
CA HIS A 147 3.84 -2.05 -18.61
C HIS A 147 2.49 -1.69 -19.23
N GLY A 148 1.69 -2.69 -19.61
CA GLY A 148 0.36 -2.46 -20.14
C GLY A 148 -0.56 -1.87 -19.07
N ARG A 149 -0.56 -2.41 -17.84
CA ARG A 149 -1.36 -1.85 -16.73
C ARG A 149 -0.89 -0.46 -16.35
N SER A 150 0.40 -0.18 -16.49
CA SER A 150 0.99 1.13 -16.21
C SER A 150 0.81 2.15 -17.34
N ALA A 151 0.23 1.76 -18.49
CA ALA A 151 0.08 2.62 -19.66
C ALA A 151 -0.94 3.76 -19.45
N ASP A 152 -2.08 3.46 -18.81
CA ASP A 152 -3.18 4.40 -18.62
C ASP A 152 -3.99 4.03 -17.35
N GLY A 153 -4.45 5.01 -16.59
CA GLY A 153 -5.23 4.80 -15.36
C GLY A 153 -6.59 4.15 -15.58
N ARG A 154 -7.11 4.19 -16.80
CA ARG A 154 -8.37 3.53 -17.18
C ARG A 154 -8.25 2.02 -17.31
N VAL A 155 -7.03 1.45 -17.32
CA VAL A 155 -6.83 0.00 -17.36
C VAL A 155 -7.17 -0.62 -16.00
N ALA A 156 -8.12 -1.56 -16.00
CA ALA A 156 -8.47 -2.34 -14.81
C ALA A 156 -7.52 -3.54 -14.64
N ASP A 157 -7.40 -4.31 -15.72
CA ASP A 157 -6.62 -5.55 -15.74
C ASP A 157 -6.08 -5.82 -17.15
N ILE A 158 -4.97 -6.55 -17.20
CA ILE A 158 -4.37 -7.04 -18.43
C ILE A 158 -3.99 -8.50 -18.25
N SER A 159 -4.37 -9.30 -19.23
CA SER A 159 -3.96 -10.70 -19.34
C SER A 159 -3.18 -10.89 -20.64
N VAL A 160 -2.07 -11.62 -20.55
CA VAL A 160 -1.15 -11.85 -21.66
C VAL A 160 -0.97 -13.34 -21.88
N VAL A 161 -1.20 -13.79 -23.11
CA VAL A 161 -1.02 -15.18 -23.52
C VAL A 161 -0.21 -15.24 -24.81
N SER A 162 0.74 -16.18 -24.91
CA SER A 162 1.47 -16.44 -26.15
C SER A 162 1.08 -17.82 -26.68
N PRO A 163 0.06 -17.91 -27.56
CA PRO A 163 -0.43 -19.20 -28.06
C PRO A 163 0.57 -19.90 -29.00
N SER A 164 1.44 -19.13 -29.66
CA SER A 164 2.49 -19.62 -30.55
C SER A 164 3.74 -18.74 -30.44
N PRO A 165 4.94 -19.24 -30.79
CA PRO A 165 6.15 -18.44 -30.76
C PRO A 165 5.98 -17.14 -31.56
N ALA A 166 6.34 -16.02 -30.93
CA ALA A 166 6.26 -14.67 -31.50
C ALA A 166 4.85 -14.12 -31.82
N CYS A 167 3.76 -14.78 -31.43
CA CYS A 167 2.45 -14.10 -31.28
C CYS A 167 2.13 -13.94 -29.79
N VAL A 168 1.75 -12.72 -29.42
CA VAL A 168 1.33 -12.34 -28.08
C VAL A 168 -0.07 -11.77 -28.19
N THR A 169 -1.02 -12.37 -27.48
CA THR A 169 -2.39 -11.90 -27.35
C THR A 169 -2.52 -11.18 -26.02
N ILE A 170 -2.85 -9.89 -26.08
CA ILE A 170 -3.01 -9.02 -24.92
C ILE A 170 -4.47 -8.65 -24.80
N THR A 171 -5.08 -9.00 -23.68
CA THR A 171 -6.47 -8.67 -23.38
C THR A 171 -6.49 -7.52 -22.39
N VAL A 172 -7.15 -6.42 -22.74
CA VAL A 172 -7.25 -5.21 -21.92
C VAL A 172 -8.67 -5.09 -21.39
N LEU A 173 -8.80 -4.97 -20.07
CA LEU A 173 -10.06 -4.67 -19.39
C LEU A 173 -10.09 -3.19 -19.01
N SER A 174 -11.12 -2.46 -19.42
CA SER A 174 -11.33 -1.06 -19.03
C SER A 174 -12.02 -0.96 -17.66
N ARG A 175 -11.73 0.11 -16.93
CA ARG A 175 -12.49 0.53 -15.73
C ARG A 175 -13.79 1.25 -16.09
N GLU A 176 -13.91 1.73 -17.33
CA GLU A 176 -15.05 2.51 -17.79
C GLU A 176 -16.14 1.62 -18.38
N GLY A 177 -17.39 2.09 -18.28
CA GLY A 177 -18.53 1.48 -18.95
C GLY A 177 -18.79 0.03 -18.53
N ASP A 178 -18.87 -0.86 -19.53
CA ASP A 178 -19.09 -2.31 -19.37
C ASP A 178 -17.79 -3.13 -19.34
N GLY A 179 -16.64 -2.45 -19.27
CA GLY A 179 -15.32 -3.08 -19.29
C GLY A 179 -14.70 -3.19 -20.68
N ALA A 180 -15.41 -2.83 -21.76
CA ALA A 180 -14.83 -2.77 -23.09
C ALA A 180 -13.78 -1.65 -23.18
N ALA A 181 -12.58 -1.99 -23.67
CA ALA A 181 -11.54 -1.01 -23.95
C ALA A 181 -11.86 -0.26 -25.25
N SER A 182 -11.83 1.08 -25.18
CA SER A 182 -11.99 1.93 -26.36
C SER A 182 -10.73 1.91 -27.24
N ASP A 183 -10.89 2.27 -28.52
CA ASP A 183 -9.78 2.26 -29.48
C ASP A 183 -8.61 3.16 -29.04
N ASP A 184 -8.90 4.30 -28.39
CA ASP A 184 -7.86 5.20 -27.85
C ASP A 184 -7.11 4.57 -26.67
N LEU A 185 -7.79 3.80 -25.82
CA LEU A 185 -7.15 3.07 -24.72
C LEU A 185 -6.27 1.93 -25.26
N LEU A 186 -6.75 1.18 -26.26
CA LEU A 186 -5.96 0.14 -26.92
C LEU A 186 -4.72 0.73 -27.59
N ALA A 187 -4.84 1.87 -28.28
CA ALA A 187 -3.70 2.55 -28.89
C ALA A 187 -2.68 3.05 -27.85
N ALA A 188 -3.14 3.52 -26.69
CA ALA A 188 -2.26 3.92 -25.60
C ALA A 188 -1.47 2.73 -25.03
N VAL A 189 -2.13 1.59 -24.82
CA VAL A 189 -1.50 0.35 -24.36
C VAL A 189 -0.53 -0.20 -25.40
N GLU A 190 -0.91 -0.25 -26.68
CA GLU A 190 -0.04 -0.70 -27.77
C GLU A 190 1.22 0.17 -27.87
N LYS A 191 1.05 1.50 -27.79
CA LYS A 191 2.18 2.43 -27.79
C LYS A 191 3.12 2.17 -26.62
N ALA A 192 2.61 1.96 -25.42
CA ALA A 192 3.42 1.66 -24.24
C ALA A 192 4.21 0.34 -24.40
N LEU A 193 3.58 -0.69 -24.97
CA LEU A 193 4.17 -2.03 -25.12
C LEU A 193 5.09 -2.18 -26.34
N SER A 194 4.99 -1.27 -27.30
CA SER A 194 5.84 -1.25 -28.51
C SER A 194 7.19 -0.54 -28.32
N ALA A 195 7.44 0.04 -27.14
CA ALA A 195 8.71 0.69 -26.83
C ALA A 195 9.86 -0.33 -26.81
N GLU A 196 11.01 0.03 -27.41
CA GLU A 196 12.18 -0.87 -27.54
C GLU A 196 12.73 -1.36 -26.19
N ASP A 197 12.50 -0.58 -25.12
CA ASP A 197 12.91 -0.89 -23.75
C ASP A 197 11.89 -1.74 -22.97
N VAL A 198 10.72 -2.05 -23.55
CA VAL A 198 9.63 -2.78 -22.87
C VAL A 198 9.60 -4.24 -23.26
N ALA A 199 9.76 -4.54 -24.55
CA ALA A 199 9.76 -5.92 -25.06
C ALA A 199 10.37 -6.03 -26.46
N PRO A 200 10.81 -7.24 -26.88
CA PRO A 200 11.15 -7.48 -28.27
C PRO A 200 9.94 -7.21 -29.16
N ARG A 201 10.17 -6.60 -30.33
CA ARG A 201 9.09 -6.32 -31.30
C ARG A 201 8.25 -7.57 -31.57
N TRP A 202 6.95 -7.46 -31.31
CA TRP A 202 5.92 -8.41 -31.72
C TRP A 202 5.01 -7.71 -32.74
N ARG A 203 4.41 -8.46 -33.67
CA ARG A 203 3.38 -7.91 -34.56
C ARG A 203 2.01 -8.18 -33.94
N PRO A 204 1.09 -7.20 -33.94
CA PRO A 204 -0.32 -7.46 -33.71
C PRO A 204 -0.80 -8.53 -34.70
N CYS A 205 -1.46 -9.57 -34.18
CA CYS A 205 -2.06 -10.62 -34.98
C CYS A 205 -3.44 -10.09 -35.45
N ASP A 206 -3.59 -9.76 -36.73
CA ASP A 206 -4.84 -9.26 -37.35
C ASP A 206 -5.86 -10.40 -37.50
N GLY A 207 -6.50 -10.79 -36.39
CA GLY A 207 -7.50 -11.88 -36.36
C GLY A 207 -6.92 -13.25 -36.01
N ALA A 208 -7.51 -14.33 -36.54
CA ALA A 208 -7.20 -15.72 -36.17
C ALA A 208 -5.90 -16.28 -36.77
N GLU A 209 -5.11 -15.47 -37.48
CA GLU A 209 -3.85 -15.89 -38.07
C GLU A 209 -2.73 -14.88 -37.72
N CYS A 210 -1.59 -15.43 -37.28
CA CYS A 210 -0.38 -14.71 -36.94
C CYS A 210 0.61 -14.72 -38.10
#